data_AF-A0A8T7FUJ7-F1
#
_entry.id   AF-A0A8T7FUJ7-F1
#
_cell.length_a   1.000
_cell.length_b   1.000
_cell.length_c   1.000
_cell.angle_alpha   90.00
_cell.angle_beta   90.00
_cell.angle_gamma   90.00
#
_symmetry.space_group_name_H-M   'P 1'
#
loop_
_entity.id
_entity.type
_entity.pdbx_description
1 polymer ?
#
loop_
_entity_poly.entity_id
_entity_poly.type
_entity_poly.pdbx_seq_one_letter_code
_entity_poly.pdbx_strand_id
1 'polypeptide(L)'
;MLFFSVTLHELGHSLQAIKFGVRVKDITLMPMGGLAQMEEIPEEPNKELRIAIAGPLVNFGTAALLIGIGALLDARALLPLK
;
A
#
# COMPACT_ATOMS: atom_id res chain seq x y z
N MET A 1 0.99 12.40 -6.32
CA MET A 1 1.55 11.13 -5.84
C MET A 1 1.17 10.82 -4.39
N LEU A 2 1.13 11.80 -3.47
CA LEU A 2 0.80 11.55 -2.06
C LEU A 2 -0.53 10.80 -1.87
N PHE A 3 -1.66 11.37 -2.32
CA PHE A 3 -2.97 10.71 -2.18
C PHE A 3 -3.05 9.34 -2.87
N PHE A 4 -2.32 9.16 -3.97
CA PHE A 4 -2.25 7.86 -4.65
C PHE A 4 -1.51 6.82 -3.79
N SER A 5 -0.36 7.18 -3.21
CA SER A 5 0.38 6.31 -2.29
C SER A 5 -0.43 5.99 -1.05
N VAL A 6 -1.09 6.99 -0.46
CA VAL A 6 -1.97 6.79 0.70
C VAL A 6 -3.15 5.88 0.34
N THR A 7 -3.76 6.04 -0.83
CA THR A 7 -4.83 5.16 -1.30
C THR A 7 -4.34 3.71 -1.42
N LEU A 8 -3.18 3.48 -2.02
CA LEU A 8 -2.60 2.14 -2.12
C LEU A 8 -2.26 1.55 -0.74
N HIS A 9 -1.76 2.37 0.19
CA HIS A 9 -1.48 1.97 1.57
C HIS A 9 -2.74 1.48 2.29
N GLU A 10 -3.80 2.30 2.31
CA GLU A 10 -5.08 1.94 2.93
C GLU A 10 -5.75 0.75 2.21
N LEU A 11 -5.56 0.62 0.90
CA LEU A 11 -6.04 -0.53 0.14
C LEU A 11 -5.30 -1.81 0.56
N GLY A 12 -4.01 -1.74 0.88
CA GLY A 12 -3.25 -2.86 1.43
C GLY A 12 -3.85 -3.40 2.72
N HIS A 13 -4.13 -2.51 3.68
CA HIS A 13 -4.84 -2.86 4.91
C HIS A 13 -6.21 -3.49 4.62
N SER A 14 -6.98 -2.84 3.74
CA SER A 14 -8.35 -3.23 3.41
C SER A 14 -8.42 -4.62 2.77
N LEU A 15 -7.56 -4.90 1.79
CA LEU A 15 -7.51 -6.21 1.11
C LEU A 15 -7.13 -7.34 2.08
N GLN A 16 -6.19 -7.07 2.99
CA GLN A 16 -5.78 -8.05 3.98
C GLN A 16 -6.89 -8.31 5.02
N ALA A 17 -7.62 -7.26 5.40
CA ALA A 17 -8.79 -7.37 6.28
C ALA A 17 -9.91 -8.19 5.62
N ILE A 18 -10.26 -7.89 4.36
CA ILE A 18 -11.25 -8.63 3.57
C ILE A 18 -10.87 -10.11 3.46
N LYS A 19 -9.59 -10.43 3.29
CA LYS A 19 -9.10 -11.81 3.25
C LYS A 19 -9.33 -12.58 4.56
N PHE A 20 -9.41 -11.88 5.69
CA PHE A 20 -9.75 -12.45 6.99
C PHE A 20 -11.24 -12.41 7.32
N GLY A 21 -12.09 -12.01 6.38
CA GLY A 21 -13.54 -11.93 6.55
C GLY A 21 -14.01 -10.63 7.21
N VAL A 22 -13.13 -9.65 7.39
CA VAL A 22 -13.47 -8.33 7.94
C VAL A 22 -14.13 -7.50 6.86
N ARG A 23 -15.28 -6.90 7.15
CA ARG A 23 -15.92 -5.96 6.23
C ARG A 23 -15.23 -4.61 6.31
N VAL A 24 -14.85 -4.08 5.15
CA VAL A 24 -14.34 -2.72 4.98
C VAL A 24 -15.41 -1.91 4.26
N LYS A 25 -15.85 -0.80 4.86
CA LYS A 25 -16.96 0.00 4.37
C LYS A 25 -16.52 1.03 3.33
N ASP A 26 -15.52 1.84 3.68
CA ASP A 26 -14.95 2.85 2.82
C ASP A 26 -13.51 3.19 3.21
N ILE A 27 -12.83 3.91 2.32
CA ILE A 27 -11.53 4.53 2.58
C ILE A 27 -11.74 6.04 2.45
N THR A 28 -11.58 6.75 3.55
CA THR A 28 -11.68 8.21 3.61
C THR A 28 -10.29 8.82 3.51
N LEU A 29 -10.10 9.71 2.52
CA LEU A 29 -8.84 10.44 2.34
C LEU A 29 -8.92 11.80 3.02
N MET A 30 -7.93 12.09 3.86
CA MET A 30 -7.83 13.31 4.65
C MET A 30 -6.49 14.02 4.36
N PRO A 31 -6.36 15.32 4.67
CA PRO A 31 -5.08 16.01 4.52
C PRO A 31 -3.92 15.38 5.31
N MET A 32 -4.22 14.72 6.43
CA MET A 32 -3.21 14.08 7.30
C MET A 32 -2.89 12.63 6.88
N GLY A 33 -3.66 12.01 5.98
CA GLY A 33 -3.51 10.59 5.64
C GLY A 33 -4.78 9.95 5.07
N GLY A 34 -4.92 8.64 5.25
CA GLY A 34 -6.12 7.88 4.88
C GLY A 34 -6.69 7.16 6.10
N LEU A 35 -7.94 6.75 6.03
CA LEU A 35 -8.59 5.93 7.03
C LEU A 35 -9.46 4.88 6.34
N ALA A 36 -9.11 3.60 6.47
CA ALA A 36 -9.99 2.50 6.11
C ALA A 36 -10.99 2.20 7.24
N GLN A 37 -12.28 2.40 6.99
CA GLN A 37 -13.32 2.09 7.97
C GLN A 37 -13.64 0.59 7.96
N MET A 38 -13.19 -0.12 8.99
CA MET A 38 -13.44 -1.55 9.19
C MET A 38 -14.56 -1.77 10.21
N GLU A 39 -15.44 -2.74 9.99
CA GLU A 39 -16.54 -3.04 10.94
C GLU A 39 -16.01 -3.63 12.26
N GLU A 40 -15.10 -4.59 12.18
CA GLU A 40 -14.53 -5.27 13.34
C GLU A 40 -13.12 -5.76 13.03
N ILE A 41 -12.14 -5.34 13.83
CA ILE A 41 -10.76 -5.82 13.69
C ILE A 41 -10.66 -7.18 14.42
N PRO A 42 -10.06 -8.22 13.82
CA PRO A 42 -9.98 -9.53 14.46
C PRO A 42 -9.17 -9.49 15.76
N GLU A 43 -9.66 -10.15 16.81
CA GLU A 43 -8.98 -10.24 18.12
C GLU A 43 -7.70 -11.10 18.09
N GLU A 44 -7.52 -11.92 17.05
CA GLU A 44 -6.34 -12.76 16.89
C GLU A 44 -5.11 -11.89 16.56
N PRO A 45 -4.08 -11.84 17.43
CA PRO A 45 -2.94 -10.92 17.26
C PRO A 45 -2.20 -11.11 15.92
N ASN A 46 -2.17 -12.34 15.42
CA ASN A 46 -1.56 -12.66 14.13
C ASN A 46 -2.32 -12.06 12.94
N LYS A 47 -3.65 -11.95 13.01
CA LYS A 47 -4.47 -11.36 11.96
C LYS A 47 -4.35 -9.83 12.00
N GLU A 48 -4.47 -9.25 13.19
CA GLU A 48 -4.26 -7.82 13.41
C GLU A 48 -2.90 -7.36 12.89
N LEU A 49 -1.81 -8.05 13.29
CA LEU A 49 -0.46 -7.75 12.83
C LEU A 49 -0.35 -7.82 11.31
N ARG A 50 -0.90 -8.86 10.69
CA ARG A 50 -0.87 -9.01 9.22
C ARG A 50 -1.63 -7.88 8.52
N ILE A 51 -2.79 -7.47 9.04
CA ILE A 51 -3.51 -6.29 8.53
C ILE A 51 -2.63 -5.05 8.69
N ALA A 52 -2.08 -4.80 9.89
CA ALA A 52 -1.29 -3.62 10.21
C ALA A 52 0.01 -3.49 9.40
N ILE A 53 0.63 -4.58 8.97
CA ILE A 53 1.82 -4.51 8.11
C ILE A 53 1.50 -4.45 6.60
N ALA A 54 0.27 -4.78 6.20
CA ALA A 54 -0.09 -4.86 4.78
C ALA A 54 0.06 -3.51 4.05
N GLY A 55 -0.43 -2.41 4.63
CA GLY A 55 -0.26 -1.07 4.06
C GLY A 55 1.22 -0.64 3.92
N PRO A 56 2.04 -0.74 4.98
CA PRO A 56 3.47 -0.49 4.89
C PRO A 56 4.17 -1.30 3.79
N LEU A 57 3.85 -2.60 3.65
CA LEU A 57 4.42 -3.45 2.61
C LEU A 57 4.04 -2.97 1.20
N VAL A 58 2.82 -2.45 0.99
CA VAL A 58 2.43 -1.85 -0.28
C VAL A 58 3.28 -0.61 -0.59
N ASN A 59 3.59 0.23 0.40
CA ASN A 59 4.47 1.39 0.19
C ASN A 59 5.88 0.96 -0.19
N PHE A 60 6.46 -0.02 0.53
CA PHE A 60 7.80 -0.53 0.20
C PHE A 60 7.84 -1.20 -1.18
N GLY A 61 6.82 -1.98 -1.54
CA GLY A 61 6.71 -2.58 -2.87
C GLY A 61 6.58 -1.54 -3.97
N THR A 62 5.79 -0.49 -3.74
CA THR A 62 5.64 0.63 -4.67
C THR A 62 6.95 1.38 -4.85
N ALA A 63 7.66 1.67 -3.76
CA ALA A 63 8.97 2.32 -3.80
C ALA A 63 10.00 1.48 -4.57
N ALA A 64 10.10 0.18 -4.27
CA ALA A 64 11.00 -0.73 -4.97
C ALA A 64 10.70 -0.81 -6.47
N LEU A 65 9.41 -0.88 -6.85
CA LEU A 65 8.99 -0.88 -8.24
C LEU A 65 9.39 0.41 -8.97
N LEU A 66 9.13 1.57 -8.38
CA LEU A 66 9.46 2.86 -8.98
C LEU A 66 10.97 3.04 -9.12
N ILE A 67 11.75 2.65 -8.11
CA ILE A 67 13.21 2.68 -8.17
C ILE A 67 13.72 1.75 -9.27
N GLY A 68 13.20 0.52 -9.37
CA GLY A 68 13.58 -0.43 -10.40
C GLY A 68 13.28 0.07 -11.82
N ILE A 69 12.10 0.67 -12.01
CA ILE A 69 11.73 1.30 -13.29
C ILE A 69 12.67 2.48 -13.59
N GLY A 70 12.91 3.37 -12.63
CA GLY A 70 13.82 4.50 -12.80
C GLY A 70 15.22 4.07 -13.21
N ALA A 71 15.80 3.10 -12.49
CA ALA A 71 17.12 2.55 -12.81
C ALA A 71 17.19 1.93 -14.21
N LEU A 72 16.12 1.24 -14.64
CA LEU A 72 16.04 0.67 -16.00
C LEU A 72 15.96 1.76 -17.07
N LEU A 73 15.20 2.82 -16.83
CA LEU A 73 15.07 3.96 -17.75
C LEU A 73 16.39 4.73 -17.87
N ASP A 74 17.09 4.99 -16.76
CA ASP A 74 18.40 5.66 -16.75
C ASP A 74 19.45 4.83 -17.49
N ALA A 75 19.50 3.51 -17.26
CA ALA A 75 20.40 2.62 -17.98
C ALA A 75 20.13 2.63 -19.50
N ARG A 76 18.85 2.70 -19.90
CA ARG A 76 18.45 2.84 -21.30
C ARG A 76 18.70 4.22 -21.89
N ALA A 77 18.87 5.27 -21.09
CA ALA A 77 19.22 6.60 -21.57
C ALA A 77 20.73 6.77 -21.78
N LEU A 78 21.55 5.98 -21.08
CA LEU A 78 23.02 5.98 -21.23
C LEU A 78 23.52 5.11 -22.41
N LEU A 79 22.80 4.03 -22.76
CA LEU A 79 23.09 3.19 -23.93
C LEU A 79 22.96 3.88 -25.31
N PRO A 80 21.97 4.76 -25.59
CA PRO A 80 21.82 5.44 -26.89
C PRO A 80 22.85 6.54 -27.14
N LEU A 81 23.70 6.85 -26.16
CA LEU A 81 24.83 7.79 -26.29
C LEU A 81 26.16 7.08 -26.63
N LYS A 82 26.14 5.77 -26.88
CA LYS A 82 27.29 5.00 -27.39
C LYS A 82 27.04 4.48 -28.80
#